data_AF-A0A9E5KVN6-F1
#
_entry.id   AF-A0A9E5KVN6-F1
#
_cell.length_a   1.000
_cell.length_b   1.000
_cell.length_c   1.000
_cell.angle_alpha   90.00
_cell.angle_beta   90.00
_cell.angle_gamma   90.00
#
_symmetry.space_group_name_H-M   'P 1'
#
loop_
_entity.id
_entity.type
_entity.pdbx_description
1 polymer ?
#
loop_
_entity_poly.entity_id
_entity_poly.type
_entity_poly.pdbx_seq_one_letter_code
_entity_poly.pdbx_strand_id
1 'polypeptide(L)'
;MVPPLYEYPARTYALHLQQLLLKEGFVDYDGKREVSVDAFFTEGSGSMFGVLVAKDQKGNEILLKAYSGSCQGRRNLYGWVPHLIADEDYERYLSTHDLQIHGMDWAIESACNLSQKKELETIRAGYSTEALEQYTNLYQISTIQKETLALAPLFAPKNPPTGSGDCCAIKLLNYAFKHNLRPRSMAEFFFGASTKTTGRHHLEFYSPCDEKCKPILTAMLNLEIIYQDKDLVIVNKPHSLLSVPGKGPDNQDCIETRLRLLFPDAPLQCATHRLDMDTSGLLILALTKKALSTMHHLFRQQQVQKSYVALIEG
;
A
#
# COMPACT_ATOMS: atom_id res chain seq x y z
N MET A 1 -0.95 3.40 -9.45
CA MET A 1 0.50 3.44 -9.15
C MET A 1 1.15 2.16 -9.64
N VAL A 2 2.48 2.17 -9.80
CA VAL A 2 3.25 0.96 -10.13
C VAL A 2 3.34 0.05 -8.90
N PRO A 3 3.18 -1.28 -9.04
CA PRO A 3 3.37 -2.21 -7.93
C PRO A 3 4.78 -2.09 -7.34
N PRO A 4 4.94 -2.12 -6.00
CA PRO A 4 6.24 -1.90 -5.35
C PRO A 4 7.19 -3.10 -5.42
N LEU A 5 6.72 -4.26 -5.88
CA LEU A 5 7.45 -5.53 -5.93
C LEU A 5 7.15 -6.23 -7.25
N TYR A 6 7.90 -7.28 -7.58
CA TYR A 6 7.54 -8.17 -8.68
C TYR A 6 6.18 -8.82 -8.44
N GLU A 7 5.46 -9.15 -9.51
CA GLU A 7 4.23 -9.93 -9.38
C GLU A 7 4.49 -11.42 -9.16
N TYR A 8 5.58 -11.96 -9.70
CA TYR A 8 5.89 -13.39 -9.61
C TYR A 8 6.95 -13.68 -8.53
N PRO A 9 6.80 -14.78 -7.76
CA PRO A 9 5.78 -15.84 -7.89
C PRO A 9 4.40 -15.58 -7.25
N ALA A 10 4.17 -14.47 -6.55
CA ALA A 10 2.91 -14.20 -5.84
C ALA A 10 1.65 -14.33 -6.70
N ARG A 11 1.71 -13.94 -7.98
CA ARG A 11 0.59 -14.06 -8.92
C ARG A 11 0.13 -15.50 -9.12
N THR A 12 1.06 -16.47 -9.11
CA THR A 12 0.71 -17.90 -9.18
C THR A 12 -0.09 -18.33 -7.95
N TYR A 13 0.34 -17.91 -6.76
CA TYR A 13 -0.38 -18.20 -5.52
C TYR A 13 -1.72 -17.46 -5.41
N ALA A 14 -1.80 -16.25 -5.97
CA ALA A 14 -3.05 -15.50 -6.07
C ALA A 14 -4.08 -16.19 -6.98
N LEU A 15 -3.65 -16.74 -8.12
CA LEU A 15 -4.51 -17.58 -8.97
C LEU A 15 -4.99 -18.84 -8.23
N HIS A 16 -4.12 -19.45 -7.42
CA HIS A 16 -4.53 -20.58 -6.57
C HIS A 16 -5.56 -20.13 -5.51
N LEU A 17 -5.36 -18.97 -4.89
CA LEU A 17 -6.32 -18.41 -3.93
C LEU A 17 -7.68 -18.11 -4.59
N GLN A 18 -7.70 -17.59 -5.82
CA GLN A 18 -8.93 -17.43 -6.60
C GLN A 18 -9.69 -18.75 -6.73
N GLN A 19 -8.99 -19.83 -7.11
CA GLN A 19 -9.60 -21.16 -7.24
C GLN A 19 -10.11 -21.69 -5.90
N LEU A 20 -9.37 -21.48 -4.81
CA LEU A 20 -9.81 -21.87 -3.46
C LEU A 20 -11.08 -21.13 -3.04
N LEU A 21 -11.16 -19.82 -3.25
CA LEU A 21 -12.35 -19.03 -2.91
C LEU A 21 -13.58 -19.50 -3.71
N LEU A 22 -13.42 -19.79 -5.01
CA LEU A 22 -14.50 -20.31 -5.85
C LEU A 22 -14.93 -21.73 -5.45
N LYS A 23 -13.97 -22.60 -5.12
CA LYS A 23 -14.23 -24.00 -4.79
C LYS A 23 -14.85 -24.16 -3.42
N GLU A 24 -14.30 -23.47 -2.42
CA GLU A 24 -14.73 -23.63 -1.03
C GLU A 24 -15.97 -22.80 -0.70
N GLY A 25 -16.21 -21.69 -1.41
CA GLY A 25 -17.39 -20.86 -1.22
C GLY A 25 -17.35 -19.98 0.05
N PHE A 26 -16.24 -20.01 0.80
CA PHE A 26 -16.04 -19.21 2.01
C PHE A 26 -14.68 -18.53 1.98
N VAL A 27 -14.55 -17.33 2.55
CA VAL A 27 -13.25 -16.66 2.70
C VAL A 27 -12.43 -17.28 3.83
N ASP A 28 -13.11 -17.67 4.91
CA ASP A 28 -12.55 -18.37 6.06
C ASP A 28 -12.65 -19.89 5.89
N TYR A 29 -12.30 -20.38 4.70
CA TYR A 29 -12.33 -21.81 4.33
C TYR A 29 -11.47 -22.71 5.24
N ASP A 30 -10.41 -22.14 5.84
CA ASP A 30 -9.53 -22.78 6.84
C ASP A 30 -10.06 -22.66 8.28
N GLY A 31 -11.19 -21.97 8.48
CA GLY A 31 -11.74 -21.62 9.79
C GLY A 31 -13.17 -22.11 9.99
N LYS A 32 -14.05 -21.25 10.50
CA LYS A 32 -15.43 -21.60 10.85
C LYS A 32 -16.39 -21.66 9.65
N ARG A 33 -15.96 -21.20 8.48
CA ARG A 33 -16.78 -21.12 7.25
C ARG A 33 -18.05 -20.29 7.46
N GLU A 34 -17.87 -19.10 8.02
CA GLU A 34 -18.96 -18.17 8.34
C GLU A 34 -19.02 -16.99 7.35
N VAL A 35 -17.98 -16.76 6.55
CA VAL A 35 -17.90 -15.65 5.60
C VAL A 35 -18.08 -16.19 4.18
N SER A 36 -19.34 -16.34 3.75
CA SER A 36 -19.66 -16.79 2.38
C SER A 36 -19.14 -15.81 1.32
N VAL A 37 -18.64 -16.35 0.21
CA VAL A 37 -18.22 -15.55 -0.94
C VAL A 37 -19.39 -14.95 -1.72
N ASP A 38 -20.62 -15.49 -1.55
CA ASP A 38 -21.82 -15.03 -2.26
C ASP A 38 -22.12 -13.56 -1.97
N ALA A 39 -21.82 -13.09 -0.75
CA ALA A 39 -22.02 -11.71 -0.33
C ALA A 39 -21.16 -10.71 -1.14
N PHE A 40 -20.12 -11.16 -1.86
CA PHE A 40 -19.36 -10.28 -2.73
C PHE A 40 -20.03 -10.03 -4.08
N PHE A 41 -21.08 -10.77 -4.43
CA PHE A 41 -21.75 -10.66 -5.72
C PHE A 41 -23.06 -9.86 -5.69
N THR A 42 -23.37 -9.21 -4.56
CA THR A 42 -24.41 -8.18 -4.50
C THR A 42 -23.93 -6.87 -5.13
N GLU A 43 -24.86 -6.01 -5.57
CA GLU A 43 -24.49 -4.75 -6.22
C GLU A 43 -23.63 -3.87 -5.30
N GLY A 44 -22.56 -3.28 -5.86
CA GLY A 44 -21.61 -2.46 -5.10
C GLY A 44 -20.74 -3.25 -4.11
N SER A 45 -20.80 -4.57 -4.13
CA SER A 45 -20.07 -5.46 -3.20
C SER A 45 -18.85 -6.08 -3.88
N GLY A 46 -17.88 -6.50 -3.05
CA GLY A 46 -16.62 -7.08 -3.51
C GLY A 46 -15.44 -6.60 -2.66
N SER A 47 -14.35 -7.35 -2.69
CA SER A 47 -13.14 -6.98 -1.94
C SER A 47 -11.88 -7.24 -2.76
N MET A 48 -10.84 -6.47 -2.48
CA MET A 48 -9.50 -6.80 -2.94
C MET A 48 -8.95 -7.91 -2.07
N PHE A 49 -8.26 -8.85 -2.71
CA PHE A 49 -7.47 -9.88 -2.08
C PHE A 49 -6.03 -9.72 -2.53
N GLY A 50 -5.09 -9.89 -1.61
CA GLY A 50 -3.67 -9.77 -1.89
C GLY A 50 -2.90 -10.96 -1.39
N VAL A 51 -1.85 -11.32 -2.12
CA VAL A 51 -0.90 -12.35 -1.75
C VAL A 51 0.51 -11.76 -1.78
N LEU A 52 1.28 -12.00 -0.72
CA LEU A 52 2.69 -11.66 -0.62
C LEU A 52 3.51 -12.92 -0.41
N VAL A 53 4.53 -13.08 -1.23
CA VAL A 53 5.60 -14.06 -1.02
C VAL A 53 6.77 -13.31 -0.40
N ALA A 54 7.21 -13.80 0.75
CA ALA A 54 8.35 -13.25 1.49
C ALA A 54 9.33 -14.37 1.87
N LYS A 55 10.51 -14.00 2.35
CA LYS A 55 11.46 -14.93 2.98
C LYS A 55 11.61 -14.62 4.45
N ASP A 56 11.66 -15.65 5.28
CA ASP A 56 12.07 -15.50 6.68
C ASP A 56 13.60 -15.31 6.80
N GLN A 57 14.09 -15.16 8.02
CA GLN A 57 15.53 -15.00 8.29
C GLN A 57 16.36 -16.25 7.96
N LYS A 58 15.75 -17.43 7.89
CA LYS A 58 16.38 -18.70 7.51
C LYS A 58 16.36 -18.93 5.99
N GLY A 59 15.70 -18.05 5.24
CA GLY A 59 15.54 -18.14 3.79
C GLY A 59 14.35 -18.98 3.34
N ASN A 60 13.51 -19.45 4.27
CA ASN A 60 12.28 -20.17 3.93
C ASN A 60 11.28 -19.23 3.28
N GLU A 61 10.56 -19.73 2.27
CA GLU A 61 9.47 -19.00 1.66
C GLU A 61 8.25 -18.96 2.60
N ILE A 62 7.72 -17.77 2.83
CA ILE A 62 6.52 -17.51 3.63
C ILE A 62 5.47 -16.91 2.71
N LEU A 63 4.28 -17.51 2.71
CA LEU A 63 3.12 -17.04 1.96
C LEU A 63 2.17 -16.31 2.91
N LEU A 64 1.83 -15.07 2.57
CA LEU A 64 0.85 -14.27 3.30
C LEU A 64 -0.32 -13.94 2.39
N LYS A 65 -1.53 -13.97 2.95
CA LYS A 65 -2.77 -13.55 2.28
C LYS A 65 -3.49 -12.48 3.10
N ALA A 66 -4.08 -11.51 2.42
CA ALA A 66 -4.84 -10.42 3.01
C ALA A 66 -6.09 -10.13 2.17
N TYR A 67 -7.09 -9.53 2.80
CA TYR A 67 -8.21 -8.89 2.13
C TYR A 67 -8.30 -7.42 2.59
N SER A 68 -8.88 -6.57 1.74
CA SER A 68 -9.04 -5.15 2.01
C SER A 68 -10.21 -4.86 2.94
N GLY A 69 -10.03 -3.92 3.88
CA GLY A 69 -11.07 -3.48 4.80
C GLY A 69 -11.58 -4.60 5.70
N SER A 70 -12.90 -4.78 5.74
CA SER A 70 -13.57 -5.87 6.45
C SER A 70 -14.30 -6.79 5.47
N CYS A 71 -14.45 -8.06 5.84
CA CYS A 71 -15.28 -9.02 5.12
C CYS A 71 -16.52 -9.33 5.96
N GLN A 72 -17.70 -8.90 5.51
CA GLN A 72 -18.96 -9.03 6.25
C GLN A 72 -18.87 -8.55 7.71
N GLY A 73 -18.28 -7.36 7.91
CA GLY A 73 -18.07 -6.77 9.25
C GLY A 73 -16.88 -7.31 10.03
N ARG A 74 -16.19 -8.35 9.53
CA ARG A 74 -15.03 -8.96 10.21
C ARG A 74 -13.71 -8.38 9.71
N ARG A 75 -12.93 -7.79 10.62
CA ARG A 75 -11.62 -7.20 10.33
C ARG A 75 -10.47 -8.20 10.34
N ASN A 76 -10.61 -9.26 11.14
CA ASN A 76 -9.63 -10.32 11.30
C ASN A 76 -10.27 -11.69 11.06
N LEU A 77 -9.60 -12.53 10.26
CA LEU A 77 -9.97 -13.92 10.01
C LEU A 77 -8.76 -14.82 10.24
N TYR A 78 -8.97 -16.01 10.78
CA TYR A 78 -7.90 -17.00 10.99
C TYR A 78 -7.19 -17.34 9.67
N GLY A 79 -5.85 -17.39 9.69
CA GLY A 79 -5.04 -17.66 8.51
C GLY A 79 -4.85 -16.46 7.56
N TRP A 80 -5.42 -15.29 7.88
CA TRP A 80 -5.24 -14.06 7.12
C TRP A 80 -4.38 -13.06 7.90
N VAL A 81 -3.66 -12.19 7.19
CA VAL A 81 -2.92 -11.10 7.81
C VAL A 81 -3.90 -10.17 8.54
N PRO A 82 -3.66 -9.88 9.83
CA PRO A 82 -4.56 -9.08 10.63
C PRO A 82 -4.60 -7.61 10.17
N HIS A 83 -5.62 -6.91 10.65
CA HIS A 83 -5.72 -5.47 10.56
C HIS A 83 -4.56 -4.78 11.30
N LEU A 84 -4.18 -3.57 10.87
CA LEU A 84 -3.07 -2.82 11.48
C LEU A 84 -3.41 -2.37 12.91
N ILE A 85 -4.62 -1.87 13.11
CA ILE A 85 -5.20 -1.53 14.42
C ILE A 85 -5.67 -2.81 15.13
N ALA A 86 -5.32 -2.95 16.41
CA ALA A 86 -5.79 -4.05 17.27
C ALA A 86 -7.32 -4.01 17.48
N ASP A 87 -7.94 -5.16 17.71
CA ASP A 87 -9.39 -5.22 17.93
C ASP A 87 -9.82 -4.46 19.19
N GLU A 88 -9.04 -4.52 20.27
CA GLU A 88 -9.30 -3.78 21.52
C GLU A 88 -9.35 -2.25 21.32
N ASP A 89 -8.40 -1.70 20.56
CA ASP A 89 -8.36 -0.27 20.27
C ASP A 89 -9.51 0.15 19.34
N TYR A 90 -9.91 -0.74 18.42
CA TYR A 90 -11.05 -0.52 17.55
C TYR A 90 -12.38 -0.57 18.30
N GLU A 91 -12.57 -1.53 19.20
CA GLU A 91 -13.75 -1.62 20.07
C GLU A 91 -13.85 -0.39 20.98
N ARG A 92 -12.73 0.07 21.55
CA ARG A 92 -12.67 1.32 22.33
C ARG A 92 -13.10 2.51 21.47
N TYR A 93 -12.59 2.60 20.25
CA TYR A 93 -12.98 3.65 19.30
C TYR A 93 -14.48 3.63 19.00
N LEU A 94 -15.03 2.46 18.63
CA LEU A 94 -16.45 2.28 18.33
C LEU A 94 -17.33 2.64 19.53
N SER A 95 -17.01 2.14 20.71
CA SER A 95 -17.80 2.43 21.93
C SER A 95 -17.88 3.93 22.26
N THR A 96 -16.87 4.70 21.84
CA THR A 96 -16.81 6.15 22.08
C THR A 96 -17.58 6.95 21.03
N HIS A 97 -17.43 6.60 19.75
CA HIS A 97 -17.91 7.44 18.64
C HIS A 97 -19.19 6.92 17.98
N ASP A 98 -19.41 5.62 17.94
CA ASP A 98 -20.52 5.01 17.21
C ASP A 98 -21.87 5.32 17.87
N LEU A 99 -21.91 5.32 19.22
CA LEU A 99 -23.07 5.75 20.00
C LEU A 99 -23.44 7.21 19.71
N GLN A 100 -22.43 8.08 19.55
CA GLN A 100 -22.63 9.49 19.28
C GLN A 100 -23.15 9.69 17.84
N ILE A 101 -22.54 9.05 16.85
CA ILE A 101 -22.96 9.15 15.45
C ILE A 101 -24.40 8.64 15.28
N HIS A 102 -24.74 7.49 15.85
CA HIS A 102 -26.11 6.97 15.79
C HIS A 102 -27.13 7.88 16.48
N GLY A 103 -26.78 8.47 17.63
CA GLY A 103 -27.63 9.44 18.31
C GLY A 103 -27.88 10.69 17.45
N MET A 104 -26.87 11.14 16.70
CA MET A 104 -26.99 12.28 15.81
C MET A 104 -27.80 11.98 14.55
N ASP A 105 -27.62 10.80 13.95
CA ASP A 105 -28.40 10.38 12.78
C ASP A 105 -29.89 10.33 13.13
N TRP A 106 -30.25 9.79 14.31
CA TRP A 106 -31.62 9.82 14.81
C TRP A 106 -32.14 11.26 15.03
N ALA A 107 -31.32 12.15 15.57
CA ALA A 107 -31.71 13.56 15.78
C ALA A 107 -31.93 14.30 14.44
N ILE A 108 -31.12 14.00 13.41
CA ILE A 108 -31.27 14.55 12.05
C ILE A 108 -32.57 14.06 11.42
N GLU A 109 -32.88 12.76 11.55
CA GLU A 109 -34.13 12.18 11.05
C GLU A 109 -35.36 12.75 11.77
N SER A 110 -35.23 13.05 13.05
CA SER A 110 -36.30 13.59 13.91
C SER A 110 -36.42 15.11 13.89
N ALA A 111 -35.66 15.82 13.04
CA ALA A 111 -35.62 17.27 13.02
C ALA A 111 -36.97 17.89 12.61
N CYS A 112 -37.45 18.87 13.38
CA CYS A 112 -38.77 19.48 13.20
C CYS A 112 -38.85 20.45 12.01
N ASN A 113 -37.71 20.96 11.52
CA ASN A 113 -37.66 21.87 10.38
C ASN A 113 -36.29 21.83 9.65
N LEU A 114 -36.26 22.40 8.43
CA LEU A 114 -35.09 22.45 7.56
C LEU A 114 -33.88 23.18 8.16
N SER A 115 -34.11 24.20 8.98
CA SER A 115 -33.02 24.95 9.63
C SER A 115 -32.33 24.09 10.68
N GLN A 116 -33.13 23.46 11.55
CA GLN A 116 -32.64 22.55 12.58
C GLN A 116 -31.94 21.33 11.97
N LYS A 117 -32.48 20.77 10.89
CA LYS A 117 -31.85 19.65 10.18
C LYS A 117 -30.45 20.02 9.66
N LYS A 118 -30.31 21.18 9.00
CA LYS A 118 -29.01 21.66 8.49
C LYS A 118 -28.00 21.92 9.59
N GLU A 119 -28.45 22.45 10.74
CA GLU A 119 -27.60 22.66 11.90
C GLU A 119 -27.07 21.32 12.43
N LEU A 120 -27.95 20.33 12.64
CA LEU A 120 -27.56 18.99 13.08
C LEU A 120 -26.63 18.27 12.09
N GLU A 121 -26.87 18.40 10.78
CA GLU A 121 -25.97 17.88 9.73
C GLU A 121 -24.57 18.50 9.81
N THR A 122 -24.49 19.81 10.11
CA THR A 122 -23.21 20.52 10.26
C THR A 122 -22.46 20.03 11.49
N ILE A 123 -23.14 19.89 12.63
CA ILE A 123 -22.52 19.39 13.86
C ILE A 123 -22.07 17.92 13.65
N ARG A 124 -22.91 17.08 13.04
CA ARG A 124 -22.58 15.67 12.73
C ARG A 124 -21.38 15.54 11.79
N ALA A 125 -21.23 16.46 10.83
CA ALA A 125 -20.04 16.51 9.97
C ALA A 125 -18.77 16.86 10.76
N GLY A 126 -18.86 17.77 11.73
CA GLY A 126 -17.77 18.10 12.66
C GLY A 126 -17.33 16.87 13.47
N TYR A 127 -18.27 16.19 14.13
CA TYR A 127 -17.98 14.97 14.88
C TYR A 127 -17.43 13.84 14.00
N SER A 128 -17.96 13.65 12.80
CA SER A 128 -17.45 12.64 11.87
C SER A 128 -15.99 12.91 11.49
N THR A 129 -15.62 14.19 11.36
CA THR A 129 -14.25 14.61 11.07
C THR A 129 -13.33 14.31 12.25
N GLU A 130 -13.73 14.66 13.47
CA GLU A 130 -12.97 14.37 14.69
C GLU A 130 -12.83 12.86 14.91
N ALA A 131 -13.91 12.09 14.75
CA ALA A 131 -13.90 10.64 14.87
C ALA A 131 -12.95 9.99 13.82
N LEU A 132 -12.94 10.50 12.59
CA LEU A 132 -12.03 10.01 11.56
C LEU A 132 -10.57 10.33 11.90
N GLU A 133 -10.29 11.51 12.46
CA GLU A 133 -8.96 11.88 12.93
C GLU A 133 -8.49 10.97 14.05
N GLN A 134 -9.34 10.74 15.08
CA GLN A 134 -9.03 9.81 16.17
C GLN A 134 -8.80 8.39 15.68
N TYR A 135 -9.64 7.88 14.75
CA TYR A 135 -9.45 6.57 14.14
C TYR A 135 -8.12 6.48 13.37
N THR A 136 -7.80 7.52 12.60
CA THR A 136 -6.55 7.60 11.82
C THR A 136 -5.32 7.56 12.72
N ASN A 137 -5.39 8.17 13.91
CA ASN A 137 -4.29 8.20 14.87
C ASN A 137 -3.99 6.83 15.50
N LEU A 138 -4.88 5.84 15.36
CA LEU A 138 -4.64 4.47 15.81
C LEU A 138 -3.69 3.69 14.89
N TYR A 139 -3.48 4.14 13.65
CA TYR A 139 -2.64 3.42 12.70
C TYR A 139 -1.15 3.60 13.01
N GLN A 140 -0.48 2.47 13.19
CA GLN A 140 0.96 2.35 13.35
C GLN A 140 1.51 1.46 12.22
N ILE A 141 2.28 2.07 11.31
CA ILE A 141 2.74 1.42 10.08
C ILE A 141 4.24 1.15 10.17
N SER A 142 4.64 -0.12 10.15
CA SER A 142 6.04 -0.53 10.11
C SER A 142 6.65 -0.32 8.73
N THR A 143 7.83 0.28 8.66
CA THR A 143 8.56 0.54 7.41
C THR A 143 9.57 -0.56 7.09
N ILE A 144 10.10 -0.55 5.87
CA ILE A 144 11.19 -1.44 5.46
C ILE A 144 12.48 -1.21 6.28
N GLN A 145 12.67 -0.01 6.82
CA GLN A 145 13.74 0.34 7.76
C GLN A 145 13.44 -0.08 9.21
N LYS A 146 12.28 -0.70 9.47
CA LYS A 146 11.77 -1.09 10.80
C LYS A 146 11.44 0.08 11.72
N GLU A 147 11.15 1.24 11.13
CA GLU A 147 10.60 2.39 11.84
C GLU A 147 9.08 2.27 11.88
N THR A 148 8.44 3.11 12.70
CA THR A 148 6.99 3.20 12.78
C THR A 148 6.54 4.57 12.30
N LEU A 149 5.57 4.58 11.38
CA LEU A 149 4.94 5.79 10.84
C LEU A 149 3.49 5.90 11.33
N ALA A 150 3.09 7.12 11.67
CA ALA A 150 1.68 7.48 11.83
C ALA A 150 1.04 7.71 10.45
N LEU A 151 -0.25 7.38 10.32
CA LEU A 151 -0.96 7.52 9.04
C LEU A 151 -1.28 8.98 8.69
N ALA A 152 -1.77 9.78 9.65
CA ALA A 152 -2.29 11.12 9.38
C ALA A 152 -1.28 12.07 8.69
N PRO A 153 0.00 12.15 9.10
CA PRO A 153 0.96 13.05 8.48
C PRO A 153 1.23 12.76 6.99
N LEU A 154 0.97 11.52 6.53
CA LEU A 154 1.23 11.10 5.15
C LEU A 154 0.24 11.69 4.14
N PHE A 155 -0.87 12.26 4.62
CA PHE A 155 -1.92 12.84 3.78
C PHE A 155 -2.06 14.37 3.96
N ALA A 156 -1.29 14.94 4.89
CA ALA A 156 -1.33 16.36 5.21
C ALA A 156 -1.12 17.22 3.94
N PRO A 157 -1.85 18.35 3.80
CA PRO A 157 -2.76 18.95 4.78
C PRO A 157 -4.19 18.38 4.78
N LYS A 158 -4.48 17.33 3.99
CA LYS A 158 -5.81 16.71 3.92
C LYS A 158 -5.91 15.51 4.87
N ASN A 159 -7.13 15.17 5.26
CA ASN A 159 -7.37 13.92 5.95
C ASN A 159 -7.22 12.72 5.00
N PRO A 160 -6.74 11.56 5.47
CA PRO A 160 -6.70 10.35 4.66
C PRO A 160 -8.11 9.96 4.20
N PRO A 161 -8.27 9.49 2.95
CA PRO A 161 -9.54 8.92 2.52
C PRO A 161 -9.93 7.71 3.39
N THR A 162 -11.22 7.46 3.56
CA THR A 162 -11.73 6.32 4.33
C THR A 162 -11.16 4.98 3.84
N GLY A 163 -10.73 4.14 4.79
CA GLY A 163 -10.09 2.84 4.52
C GLY A 163 -8.63 2.93 4.05
N SER A 164 -8.00 4.10 4.18
CA SER A 164 -6.54 4.22 4.09
C SER A 164 -5.89 3.43 5.21
N GLY A 165 -4.84 2.66 4.90
CA GLY A 165 -4.21 1.72 5.84
C GLY A 165 -4.72 0.28 5.73
N ASP A 166 -5.94 0.07 5.20
CA ASP A 166 -6.59 -1.26 5.19
C ASP A 166 -6.51 -2.00 3.86
N CYS A 167 -5.76 -1.45 2.90
CA CYS A 167 -5.54 -2.09 1.61
C CYS A 167 -4.58 -3.29 1.75
N CYS A 168 -4.70 -4.29 0.86
CA CYS A 168 -3.95 -5.53 0.99
C CYS A 168 -2.44 -5.30 0.98
N ALA A 169 -1.90 -4.52 0.04
CA ALA A 169 -0.47 -4.21 -0.01
C ALA A 169 0.07 -3.65 1.31
N ILE A 170 -0.66 -2.72 1.94
CA ILE A 170 -0.24 -2.09 3.20
C ILE A 170 -0.24 -3.14 4.30
N LYS A 171 -1.32 -3.91 4.45
CA LYS A 171 -1.42 -4.98 5.46
C LYS A 171 -0.29 -6.01 5.32
N LEU A 172 -0.09 -6.52 4.10
CA LEU A 172 0.89 -7.54 3.80
C LEU A 172 2.32 -7.07 4.10
N LEU A 173 2.69 -5.87 3.64
CA LEU A 173 4.03 -5.31 3.83
C LEU A 173 4.27 -4.90 5.29
N ASN A 174 3.30 -4.26 5.94
CA ASN A 174 3.38 -3.93 7.36
C ASN A 174 3.63 -5.19 8.20
N TYR A 175 2.87 -6.26 7.96
CA TYR A 175 3.07 -7.54 8.63
C TYR A 175 4.46 -8.12 8.34
N ALA A 176 4.88 -8.13 7.07
CA ALA A 176 6.20 -8.62 6.70
C ALA A 176 7.31 -7.89 7.46
N PHE A 177 7.29 -6.55 7.49
CA PHE A 177 8.31 -5.76 8.18
C PHE A 177 8.29 -5.97 9.70
N LYS A 178 7.10 -5.97 10.32
CA LYS A 178 6.94 -6.24 11.77
C LYS A 178 7.48 -7.62 12.17
N HIS A 179 7.35 -8.61 11.28
CA HIS A 179 7.81 -9.97 11.51
C HIS A 179 9.21 -10.27 10.92
N ASN A 180 9.97 -9.24 10.54
CA ASN A 180 11.31 -9.38 9.95
C ASN A 180 11.37 -10.30 8.71
N LEU A 181 10.27 -10.37 7.96
CA LEU A 181 10.20 -11.04 6.67
C LEU A 181 10.71 -10.10 5.58
N ARG A 182 11.36 -10.67 4.57
CA ARG A 182 11.84 -9.95 3.38
C ARG A 182 10.85 -10.15 2.23
N PRO A 183 10.05 -9.14 1.86
CA PRO A 183 9.13 -9.24 0.73
C PRO A 183 9.87 -9.55 -0.56
N ARG A 184 9.31 -10.41 -1.41
CA ARG A 184 9.89 -10.79 -2.71
C ARG A 184 8.98 -10.44 -3.88
N SER A 185 7.70 -10.79 -3.76
CA SER A 185 6.72 -10.55 -4.81
C SER A 185 5.33 -10.41 -4.22
N MET A 186 4.47 -9.63 -4.86
CA MET A 186 3.11 -9.36 -4.41
C MET A 186 2.15 -9.29 -5.61
N ALA A 187 0.94 -9.78 -5.43
CA ALA A 187 -0.13 -9.61 -6.41
C ALA A 187 -1.46 -9.37 -5.69
N GLU A 188 -2.28 -8.49 -6.25
CA GLU A 188 -3.63 -8.22 -5.76
C GLU A 188 -4.65 -8.47 -6.87
N PHE A 189 -5.81 -9.00 -6.51
CA PHE A 189 -6.93 -9.19 -7.42
C PHE A 189 -8.25 -8.80 -6.77
N PHE A 190 -9.23 -8.48 -7.58
CA PHE A 190 -10.58 -8.18 -7.11
C PHE A 190 -11.46 -9.45 -7.13
N PHE A 191 -12.26 -9.63 -6.08
CA PHE A 191 -13.25 -10.71 -6.00
C PHE A 191 -14.61 -10.15 -5.60
N GLY A 192 -15.54 -10.15 -6.55
CA GLY A 192 -16.95 -9.81 -6.34
C GLY A 192 -17.65 -9.45 -7.64
N ALA A 193 -18.87 -8.90 -7.55
CA ALA A 193 -19.60 -8.38 -8.70
C ALA A 193 -18.84 -7.21 -9.34
N SER A 194 -18.86 -7.12 -10.66
CA SER A 194 -18.23 -6.01 -11.36
C SER A 194 -18.85 -4.69 -10.91
N THR A 195 -18.03 -3.75 -10.46
CA THR A 195 -18.53 -2.47 -9.94
C THR A 195 -18.44 -1.41 -11.05
N LYS A 196 -19.57 -0.76 -11.38
CA LYS A 196 -19.59 0.33 -12.38
C LYS A 196 -18.76 1.54 -11.92
N THR A 197 -18.71 1.79 -10.61
CA THR A 197 -18.04 2.94 -10.00
C THR A 197 -16.51 2.83 -9.99
N THR A 198 -15.97 1.65 -9.67
CA THR A 198 -14.50 1.46 -9.61
C THR A 198 -13.92 0.81 -10.86
N GLY A 199 -14.77 0.32 -11.77
CA GLY A 199 -14.34 -0.38 -12.99
C GLY A 199 -13.63 -1.71 -12.73
N ARG A 200 -13.76 -2.26 -11.51
CA ARG A 200 -13.16 -3.54 -11.13
C ARG A 200 -14.00 -4.71 -11.58
N HIS A 201 -13.33 -5.74 -12.08
CA HIS A 201 -13.91 -6.97 -12.62
C HIS A 201 -13.45 -8.18 -11.82
N HIS A 202 -14.35 -9.15 -11.72
CA HIS A 202 -14.12 -10.39 -10.97
C HIS A 202 -12.85 -11.12 -11.44
N LEU A 203 -11.98 -11.50 -10.50
CA LEU A 203 -10.70 -12.24 -10.70
C LEU A 203 -9.59 -11.47 -11.42
N GLU A 204 -9.82 -10.23 -11.82
CA GLU A 204 -8.79 -9.41 -12.44
C GLU A 204 -7.78 -8.89 -11.43
N PHE A 205 -6.53 -8.75 -11.89
CA PHE A 205 -5.41 -8.26 -11.11
C PHE A 205 -5.31 -6.74 -11.20
N TYR A 206 -5.00 -6.10 -10.08
CA TYR A 206 -4.87 -4.64 -10.00
C TYR A 206 -3.65 -4.25 -9.17
N SER A 207 -3.03 -3.14 -9.54
CA SER A 207 -2.02 -2.50 -8.70
C SER A 207 -2.67 -1.85 -7.46
N PRO A 208 -1.89 -1.57 -6.41
CA PRO A 208 -2.36 -0.74 -5.30
C PRO A 208 -2.91 0.61 -5.81
N CYS A 209 -3.90 1.17 -5.12
CA CYS A 209 -4.57 2.38 -5.56
C CYS A 209 -3.73 3.67 -5.36
N ASP A 210 -3.84 4.62 -6.28
CA ASP A 210 -3.08 5.88 -6.21
C ASP A 210 -3.48 6.76 -5.02
N GLU A 211 -4.78 6.89 -4.75
CA GLU A 211 -5.26 7.84 -3.73
C GLU A 211 -4.89 7.43 -2.31
N LYS A 212 -5.04 6.15 -1.97
CA LYS A 212 -4.83 5.65 -0.59
C LYS A 212 -3.49 4.96 -0.41
N CYS A 213 -3.07 4.11 -1.36
CA CYS A 213 -1.87 3.32 -1.17
C CYS A 213 -0.60 4.09 -1.50
N LYS A 214 -0.58 4.96 -2.51
CA LYS A 214 0.66 5.61 -2.97
C LYS A 214 1.36 6.40 -1.86
N PRO A 215 0.70 7.29 -1.09
CA PRO A 215 1.39 8.04 -0.03
C PRO A 215 1.98 7.13 1.05
N ILE A 216 1.21 6.10 1.43
CA ILE A 216 1.59 5.15 2.49
C ILE A 216 2.74 4.26 2.03
N LEU A 217 2.65 3.67 0.84
CA LEU A 217 3.67 2.77 0.30
C LEU A 217 4.97 3.51 0.02
N THR A 218 4.92 4.73 -0.53
CA THR A 218 6.12 5.55 -0.75
C THR A 218 6.85 5.82 0.56
N ALA A 219 6.13 6.17 1.62
CA ALA A 219 6.72 6.41 2.94
C ALA A 219 7.24 5.11 3.58
N MET A 220 6.45 4.04 3.54
CA MET A 220 6.76 2.74 4.12
C MET A 220 7.99 2.06 3.47
N LEU A 221 8.21 2.29 2.17
CA LEU A 221 9.34 1.76 1.42
C LEU A 221 10.50 2.76 1.30
N ASN A 222 10.25 4.01 1.68
CA ASN A 222 11.18 5.14 1.58
C ASN A 222 11.73 5.34 0.15
N LEU A 223 10.88 5.07 -0.85
CA LEU A 223 11.17 5.06 -2.28
C LEU A 223 9.87 5.29 -3.08
N GLU A 224 9.87 6.27 -3.99
CA GLU A 224 8.78 6.46 -4.95
C GLU A 224 9.15 5.81 -6.29
N ILE A 225 8.54 4.65 -6.59
CA ILE A 225 8.71 3.95 -7.87
C ILE A 225 7.73 4.54 -8.91
N ILE A 226 8.29 5.01 -10.02
CA ILE A 226 7.56 5.62 -11.14
C ILE A 226 7.34 4.61 -12.27
N TYR A 227 8.29 3.68 -12.45
CA TYR A 227 8.21 2.62 -13.45
C TYR A 227 8.97 1.39 -12.97
N GLN A 228 8.48 0.21 -13.34
CA GLN A 228 9.13 -1.06 -13.10
C GLN A 228 8.76 -2.04 -14.21
N ASP A 229 9.77 -2.74 -14.70
CA ASP A 229 9.59 -3.98 -15.45
C ASP A 229 10.58 -5.05 -14.93
N LYS A 230 10.84 -6.08 -15.74
CA LYS A 230 11.76 -7.17 -15.38
C LYS A 230 13.25 -6.77 -15.42
N ASP A 231 13.58 -5.68 -16.09
CA ASP A 231 14.94 -5.25 -16.44
C ASP A 231 15.33 -3.92 -15.78
N LEU A 232 14.38 -3.00 -15.58
CA LEU A 232 14.59 -1.65 -15.08
C LEU A 232 13.58 -1.27 -13.98
N VAL A 233 14.05 -0.43 -13.05
CA VAL A 233 13.22 0.37 -12.14
C VAL A 233 13.59 1.83 -12.30
N ILE A 234 12.58 2.70 -12.37
CA ILE A 234 12.76 4.14 -12.35
C ILE A 234 12.11 4.67 -11.08
N VAL A 235 12.87 5.44 -10.31
CA VAL A 235 12.40 6.05 -9.08
C VAL A 235 12.47 7.56 -9.19
N ASN A 236 11.62 8.24 -8.44
CA ASN A 236 11.74 9.68 -8.21
C ASN A 236 12.65 9.91 -6.99
N LYS A 237 13.91 10.27 -7.23
CA LYS A 237 14.87 10.57 -6.17
C LYS A 237 14.47 11.87 -5.47
N PRO A 238 14.28 11.89 -4.14
CA PRO A 238 14.11 13.14 -3.41
C PRO A 238 15.41 13.96 -3.41
N HIS A 239 15.31 15.25 -3.10
CA HIS A 239 16.51 16.04 -2.81
C HIS A 239 17.18 15.53 -1.54
N SER A 240 18.45 15.88 -1.33
CA SER A 240 19.24 15.53 -0.13
C SER A 240 19.46 14.02 0.11
N LEU A 241 19.20 13.17 -0.89
CA LEU A 241 19.51 11.74 -0.86
C LEU A 241 20.52 11.39 -1.95
N LEU A 242 21.52 10.57 -1.64
CA LEU A 242 22.53 10.14 -2.60
C LEU A 242 21.94 9.15 -3.64
N SER A 243 22.45 9.19 -4.87
CA SER A 243 22.10 8.21 -5.90
C SER A 243 22.74 6.84 -5.65
N VAL A 244 24.00 6.84 -5.22
CA VAL A 244 24.85 5.66 -4.95
C VAL A 244 25.58 5.85 -3.62
N PRO A 245 26.15 4.80 -3.01
CA PRO A 245 26.88 4.94 -1.75
C PRO A 245 28.05 5.93 -1.87
N GLY A 246 28.12 6.85 -0.92
CA GLY A 246 29.22 7.81 -0.80
C GLY A 246 30.46 7.24 -0.10
N LYS A 247 31.43 8.11 0.15
CA LYS A 247 32.64 7.75 0.90
C LYS A 247 32.35 7.76 2.41
N GLY A 248 32.84 6.75 3.11
CA GLY A 248 32.69 6.63 4.57
C GLY A 248 31.36 6.02 5.01
N PRO A 249 31.28 5.55 6.27
CA PRO A 249 30.13 4.82 6.80
C PRO A 249 28.85 5.65 6.89
N ASP A 250 28.95 6.98 7.07
CA ASP A 250 27.78 7.85 7.23
C ASP A 250 27.04 8.13 5.92
N ASN A 251 27.69 7.87 4.77
CA ASN A 251 27.14 8.17 3.44
C ASN A 251 26.64 6.91 2.70
N GLN A 252 26.20 5.89 3.44
CA GLN A 252 25.74 4.62 2.85
C GLN A 252 24.24 4.62 2.53
N ASP A 253 23.44 5.51 3.12
CA ASP A 253 22.03 5.64 2.73
C ASP A 253 21.89 6.36 1.39
N CYS A 254 21.32 5.69 0.40
CA CYS A 254 21.18 6.16 -0.97
C CYS A 254 20.07 5.38 -1.70
N ILE A 255 19.69 5.82 -2.90
CA ILE A 255 18.69 5.11 -3.71
C ILE A 255 19.11 3.67 -3.97
N GLU A 256 20.37 3.41 -4.33
CA GLU A 256 20.85 2.07 -4.64
C GLU A 256 20.75 1.11 -3.43
N THR A 257 21.09 1.56 -2.23
CA THR A 257 21.00 0.72 -1.02
C THR A 257 19.55 0.46 -0.63
N ARG A 258 18.68 1.48 -0.74
CA ARG A 258 17.23 1.32 -0.51
C ARG A 258 16.59 0.39 -1.54
N LEU A 259 16.93 0.53 -2.83
CA LEU A 259 16.38 -0.31 -3.89
C LEU A 259 16.74 -1.78 -3.67
N ARG A 260 17.99 -2.06 -3.25
CA ARG A 260 18.44 -3.44 -2.99
C ARG A 260 17.73 -4.11 -1.80
N LEU A 261 17.05 -3.37 -0.93
CA LEU A 261 16.16 -3.97 0.07
C LEU A 261 14.91 -4.59 -0.56
N LEU A 262 14.41 -4.00 -1.65
CA LEU A 262 13.26 -4.50 -2.43
C LEU A 262 13.67 -5.51 -3.51
N PHE A 263 14.85 -5.29 -4.11
CA PHE A 263 15.37 -6.07 -5.22
C PHE A 263 16.78 -6.59 -4.88
N PRO A 264 16.91 -7.58 -3.98
CA PRO A 264 18.20 -8.06 -3.51
C PRO A 264 19.03 -8.74 -4.60
N ASP A 265 18.39 -9.23 -5.66
CA ASP A 265 19.03 -9.89 -6.80
C ASP A 265 19.58 -8.88 -7.83
N ALA A 266 19.29 -7.58 -7.68
CA ALA A 266 19.82 -6.54 -8.56
C ALA A 266 21.36 -6.47 -8.46
N PRO A 267 22.07 -6.02 -9.52
CA PRO A 267 23.50 -5.77 -9.47
C PRO A 267 23.89 -4.89 -8.27
N LEU A 268 25.06 -5.15 -7.68
CA LEU A 268 25.53 -4.39 -6.52
C LEU A 268 25.58 -2.89 -6.80
N GLN A 269 26.06 -2.52 -8.00
CA GLN A 269 26.01 -1.17 -8.57
C GLN A 269 24.95 -1.15 -9.66
N CYS A 270 23.70 -0.86 -9.29
CA CYS A 270 22.56 -0.94 -10.21
C CYS A 270 22.17 0.42 -10.81
N ALA A 271 22.63 1.53 -10.24
CA ALA A 271 22.35 2.85 -10.80
C ALA A 271 23.01 3.02 -12.18
N THR A 272 22.22 3.33 -13.22
CA THR A 272 22.74 3.46 -14.60
C THR A 272 23.36 4.84 -14.87
N HIS A 273 23.04 5.80 -14.02
CA HIS A 273 23.52 7.17 -14.02
C HIS A 273 23.36 7.74 -12.61
N ARG A 274 23.76 9.00 -12.40
CA ARG A 274 23.71 9.64 -11.08
C ARG A 274 23.06 11.02 -11.19
N LEU A 275 22.32 11.37 -10.15
CA LEU A 275 21.91 12.74 -9.83
C LEU A 275 22.72 13.21 -8.62
N ASP A 276 23.05 14.50 -8.61
CA ASP A 276 23.68 15.13 -7.45
C ASP A 276 22.78 15.04 -6.22
N MET A 277 23.36 15.19 -5.03
CA MET A 277 22.64 15.06 -3.77
C MET A 277 21.41 15.98 -3.72
N ASP A 278 21.58 17.23 -4.10
CA ASP A 278 20.53 18.26 -4.05
C ASP A 278 19.62 18.26 -5.27
N THR A 279 19.92 17.45 -6.29
CA THR A 279 19.07 17.29 -7.47
C THR A 279 18.00 16.23 -7.20
N SER A 280 16.72 16.58 -7.26
CA SER A 280 15.62 15.60 -7.30
C SER A 280 15.31 15.16 -8.73
N GLY A 281 14.55 14.07 -8.87
CA GLY A 281 14.00 13.65 -10.16
C GLY A 281 14.29 12.20 -10.51
N LEU A 282 14.09 11.86 -11.78
CA LEU A 282 14.08 10.48 -12.25
C LEU A 282 15.48 9.87 -12.23
N LEU A 283 15.63 8.76 -11.49
CA LEU A 283 16.82 7.93 -11.49
C LEU A 283 16.46 6.52 -11.99
N ILE A 284 17.25 6.02 -12.94
CA ILE A 284 17.07 4.73 -13.59
C ILE A 284 18.06 3.75 -12.96
N LEU A 285 17.55 2.61 -12.52
CA LEU A 285 18.32 1.52 -11.94
C LEU A 285 18.03 0.24 -12.72
N ALA A 286 19.08 -0.54 -12.98
CA ALA A 286 18.97 -1.80 -13.69
C ALA A 286 18.82 -2.97 -12.71
N LEU A 287 17.84 -3.83 -12.96
CA LEU A 287 17.58 -5.04 -12.18
C LEU A 287 18.42 -6.23 -12.67
N THR A 288 19.03 -6.14 -13.87
CA THR A 288 19.88 -7.19 -14.44
C THR A 288 21.21 -6.63 -14.94
N LYS A 289 22.27 -7.47 -14.95
CA LYS A 289 23.58 -7.09 -15.50
C LYS A 289 23.50 -6.71 -16.99
N LYS A 290 22.63 -7.40 -17.74
CA LYS A 290 22.39 -7.13 -19.16
C LYS A 290 21.75 -5.76 -19.36
N ALA A 291 20.72 -5.44 -18.59
CA ALA A 291 20.08 -4.12 -18.62
C ALA A 291 21.07 -3.02 -18.24
N LEU A 292 21.88 -3.23 -17.19
CA LEU A 292 22.91 -2.28 -16.75
C LEU A 292 23.92 -1.98 -17.87
N SER A 293 24.48 -3.02 -18.48
CA SER A 293 25.44 -2.87 -19.59
C SER A 293 24.81 -2.15 -20.79
N THR A 294 23.55 -2.46 -21.10
CA THR A 294 22.82 -1.83 -22.20
C THR A 294 22.59 -0.34 -21.91
N MET A 295 22.11 -0.01 -20.72
CA MET A 295 21.88 1.38 -20.32
C MET A 295 23.18 2.20 -20.30
N HIS A 296 24.28 1.65 -19.78
CA HIS A 296 25.58 2.32 -19.85
C HIS A 296 26.03 2.60 -21.29
N HIS A 297 25.75 1.68 -22.23
CA HIS A 297 26.02 1.92 -23.65
C HIS A 297 25.15 3.06 -24.19
N LEU A 298 23.85 3.06 -23.91
CA LEU A 298 22.92 4.11 -24.36
C LEU A 298 23.30 5.50 -23.81
N PHE A 299 23.67 5.59 -22.53
CA PHE A 299 24.16 6.84 -21.93
C PHE A 299 25.47 7.29 -22.59
N ARG A 300 26.40 6.38 -22.87
CA ARG A 300 27.67 6.69 -23.54
C ARG A 300 27.47 7.20 -24.97
N GLN A 301 26.49 6.64 -25.68
CA GLN A 301 26.13 7.05 -27.04
C GLN A 301 25.19 8.27 -27.09
N GLN A 302 24.88 8.89 -25.95
CA GLN A 302 23.95 10.02 -25.83
C GLN A 302 22.56 9.75 -26.43
N GLN A 303 22.11 8.49 -26.39
CA GLN A 303 20.80 8.07 -26.90
C GLN A 303 19.68 8.24 -25.86
N VAL A 304 20.03 8.58 -24.61
CA VAL A 304 19.08 8.90 -23.55
C VAL A 304 18.88 10.41 -23.49
N GLN A 305 17.68 10.87 -23.81
CA GLN A 305 17.29 12.28 -23.68
C GLN A 305 16.86 12.58 -22.23
N LYS A 306 17.30 13.72 -21.71
CA LYS A 306 17.00 14.18 -20.35
C LYS A 306 16.59 15.64 -20.38
N SER A 307 15.59 15.99 -19.59
CA SER A 307 15.14 17.37 -19.39
C SER A 307 15.20 17.73 -17.92
N TYR A 308 15.67 18.93 -17.62
CA TYR A 308 15.76 19.47 -16.27
C TYR A 308 14.94 20.75 -16.19
N VAL A 309 14.25 20.93 -15.06
CA VAL A 309 13.55 22.17 -14.73
C VAL A 309 14.31 22.81 -13.58
N ALA A 310 14.72 24.06 -13.75
CA ALA A 310 15.44 24.83 -12.74
C ALA A 310 14.88 26.24 -12.66
N LEU A 311 14.80 26.77 -11.43
CA LEU A 311 14.56 28.18 -11.18
C LEU A 311 15.93 28.86 -11.02
N ILE A 312 16.20 29.89 -11.81
CA ILE A 312 17.47 30.61 -11.81
C ILE A 312 17.28 32.03 -11.27
N GLU A 313 18.23 32.51 -10.48
CA GLU A 313 18.35 33.93 -10.15
C GLU A 313 18.86 34.66 -11.40
N GLY A 314 18.17 35.75 -11.78
CA GLY A 314 18.42 36.52 -13.00
C GLY A 314 18.80 37.94 -12.71
#